data_AF-A0A7V3D6A5-F1
#
_entry.id   AF-A0A7V3D6A5-F1
#
_cell.length_a   1.000
_cell.length_b   1.000
_cell.length_c   1.000
_cell.angle_alpha   90.00
_cell.angle_beta   90.00
_cell.angle_gamma   90.00
#
_symmetry.space_group_name_H-M   'P 1'
#
loop_
_entity.id
_entity.type
_entity.pdbx_description
1 polymer ?
#
loop_
_entity_poly.entity_id
_entity_poly.type
_entity_poly.pdbx_seq_one_letter_code
_entity_poly.pdbx_strand_id
1 'polypeptide(L)'
;MRSTFFPRLVNGPFGDPALYVRIAHRGEALLFDCGDLRPLTARELLKIRVVFISHGHIDHLIGFDSLLRQFLYQDRELVVCGPPGLCDLIAARLGGYSWNLLEGFPLRLSVREWGTPCGRSATFRAGEGFRPPPFLAWPCPDDLLFDAGHWQVRARPLDHGGLISLAFS
;
A
#
# COMPACT_ATOMS: atom_id res chain seq x y z
N MET A 1 -19.25 -4.85 -23.02
CA MET A 1 -18.57 -3.95 -22.05
C MET A 1 -17.06 -4.15 -22.21
N ARG A 2 -16.26 -3.08 -22.33
CA ARG A 2 -14.78 -3.21 -22.31
C ARG A 2 -14.32 -3.29 -20.86
N SER A 3 -13.34 -4.15 -20.56
CA SER A 3 -12.80 -4.27 -19.21
C SER A 3 -12.11 -2.97 -18.77
N THR A 4 -12.40 -2.53 -17.55
CA THR A 4 -11.73 -1.39 -16.91
C THR A 4 -10.48 -1.83 -16.14
N PHE A 5 -10.44 -3.07 -15.66
CA PHE A 5 -9.35 -3.63 -14.86
C PHE A 5 -8.55 -4.63 -15.69
N PHE A 6 -7.23 -4.45 -15.70
CA PHE A 6 -6.30 -5.34 -16.38
C PHE A 6 -5.35 -5.94 -15.33
N PRO A 7 -5.75 -7.05 -14.68
CA PRO A 7 -4.95 -7.71 -13.67
C PRO A 7 -3.77 -8.47 -14.32
N ARG A 8 -2.63 -8.47 -13.63
CA ARG A 8 -1.43 -9.23 -13.99
C ARG A 8 -0.73 -9.66 -12.70
N LEU A 9 -0.54 -10.97 -12.54
CA LEU A 9 0.38 -11.49 -11.52
C LEU A 9 1.79 -11.02 -11.85
N VAL A 10 2.46 -10.42 -10.86
CA VAL A 10 3.84 -9.95 -11.03
C VAL A 10 4.79 -11.13 -11.04
N ASN A 11 4.54 -12.10 -10.15
CA ASN A 11 5.33 -13.30 -9.96
C ASN A 11 4.53 -14.57 -10.29
N GLY A 12 5.26 -15.68 -10.45
CA GLY A 12 4.65 -17.01 -10.61
C GLY A 12 4.13 -17.58 -9.27
N PRO A 13 3.52 -18.77 -9.29
CA PRO A 13 2.88 -19.39 -8.12
C PRO A 13 3.84 -19.73 -6.96
N PHE A 14 5.14 -19.68 -7.20
CA PHE A 14 6.19 -19.94 -6.20
C PHE A 14 7.01 -18.69 -5.84
N GLY A 15 6.62 -17.52 -6.35
CA GLY A 15 7.25 -16.26 -5.99
C GLY A 15 6.42 -15.50 -4.97
N ASP A 16 6.97 -14.39 -4.50
CA ASP A 16 6.31 -13.52 -3.53
C ASP A 16 5.00 -12.94 -4.11
N PRO A 17 3.90 -12.88 -3.35
CA PRO A 17 2.60 -12.41 -3.83
C PRO A 17 2.64 -10.93 -4.23
N ALA A 18 2.22 -10.66 -5.46
CA ALA A 18 1.95 -9.32 -5.95
C ALA A 18 1.02 -9.39 -7.18
N LEU A 19 -0.14 -8.75 -7.08
CA LEU A 19 -1.09 -8.59 -8.18
C LEU A 19 -1.14 -7.12 -8.60
N TYR A 20 -0.63 -6.84 -9.79
CA TYR A 20 -0.67 -5.52 -10.41
C TYR A 20 -1.95 -5.37 -11.24
N VAL A 21 -2.79 -4.38 -10.93
CA VAL A 21 -4.03 -4.13 -11.65
C VAL A 21 -3.98 -2.75 -12.30
N ARG A 22 -3.78 -2.73 -13.63
CA ARG A 22 -3.81 -1.48 -14.39
C ARG A 22 -5.26 -1.05 -14.63
N ILE A 23 -5.55 0.23 -14.41
CA ILE A 23 -6.85 0.82 -14.72
C ILE A 23 -6.85 1.35 -16.17
N ALA A 24 -7.87 0.99 -16.94
CA ALA A 24 -8.05 1.46 -18.32
C ALA A 24 -8.21 2.98 -18.37
N HIS A 25 -7.61 3.62 -19.37
CA HIS A 25 -7.77 5.05 -19.64
C HIS A 25 -7.37 5.99 -18.49
N ARG A 26 -6.78 5.45 -17.42
CA ARG A 26 -6.24 6.19 -16.29
C ARG A 26 -4.77 5.81 -16.15
N GLY A 27 -3.91 6.80 -15.93
CA GLY A 27 -2.47 6.59 -15.72
C GLY A 27 -2.14 5.99 -14.35
N GLU A 28 -3.02 5.14 -13.81
CA GLU A 28 -2.95 4.61 -12.44
C GLU A 28 -3.08 3.08 -12.42
N ALA A 29 -2.58 2.49 -11.34
CA ALA A 29 -2.66 1.08 -11.05
C ALA A 29 -2.86 0.84 -9.55
N LEU A 30 -3.43 -0.32 -9.24
CA LEU A 30 -3.52 -0.87 -7.89
C LEU A 30 -2.48 -1.97 -7.74
N LEU A 31 -1.97 -2.15 -6.53
CA LEU A 31 -1.13 -3.29 -6.18
C LEU A 31 -1.77 -4.02 -5.00
N PHE A 32 -2.00 -5.32 -5.12
CA PHE A 32 -2.40 -6.17 -4.00
C PHE A 32 -1.23 -7.06 -3.60
N ASP A 33 -0.84 -6.96 -2.34
CA ASP A 33 0.43 -7.40 -1.77
C ASP A 33 1.68 -6.79 -2.45
N CYS A 34 2.75 -6.66 -1.68
CA CYS A 34 3.97 -5.98 -2.08
C CYS A 34 5.17 -6.94 -1.97
N GLY A 35 5.03 -8.12 -2.60
CA GLY A 35 6.12 -9.06 -2.82
C GLY A 35 7.22 -8.51 -3.72
N ASP A 36 8.11 -9.36 -4.24
CA ASP A 36 9.16 -8.94 -5.15
C ASP A 36 8.61 -8.22 -6.39
N LEU A 37 8.96 -6.93 -6.53
CA LEU A 37 8.50 -6.07 -7.61
C LEU A 37 9.53 -5.89 -8.73
N ARG A 38 10.68 -6.57 -8.69
CA ARG A 38 11.71 -6.49 -9.75
C ARG A 38 11.18 -6.75 -11.17
N PRO A 39 10.17 -7.61 -11.40
CA PRO A 39 9.60 -7.78 -12.74
C PRO A 39 8.82 -6.56 -13.27
N LEU A 40 8.46 -5.60 -12.41
CA LEU A 40 7.79 -4.36 -12.81
C LEU A 40 8.80 -3.32 -13.31
N THR A 41 8.48 -2.64 -14.40
CA THR A 41 9.27 -1.49 -14.85
C THR A 41 9.07 -0.29 -13.91
N ALA A 42 10.05 0.62 -13.86
CA ALA A 42 9.92 1.90 -13.15
C ALA A 42 8.66 2.69 -13.54
N ARG A 43 8.26 2.63 -14.82
CA ARG A 43 7.03 3.26 -15.32
C ARG A 43 5.77 2.61 -14.75
N GLU A 44 5.76 1.29 -14.57
CA GLU A 44 4.63 0.59 -13.96
C GLU A 44 4.55 0.88 -12.47
N LEU A 45 5.68 0.87 -11.76
CA LEU A 45 5.76 1.21 -10.34
C LEU A 45 5.19 2.62 -10.08
N LEU A 46 5.59 3.61 -10.87
CA LEU A 46 5.13 5.00 -10.73
C LEU A 46 3.64 5.22 -11.07
N LYS A 47 2.95 4.22 -11.62
CA LYS A 47 1.48 4.24 -11.78
C LYS A 47 0.76 3.76 -10.54
N ILE A 48 1.42 3.03 -9.64
CA ILE A 48 0.80 2.48 -8.44
C ILE A 48 0.33 3.64 -7.57
N ARG A 49 -0.98 3.73 -7.35
CA ARG A 49 -1.60 4.78 -6.55
C ARG A 49 -1.84 4.29 -5.12
N VAL A 50 -2.23 3.03 -4.98
CA VAL A 50 -2.54 2.41 -3.71
C VAL A 50 -2.03 0.97 -3.70
N VAL A 51 -1.48 0.57 -2.56
CA VAL A 51 -1.04 -0.78 -2.23
C VAL A 51 -1.99 -1.35 -1.18
N PHE A 52 -2.52 -2.54 -1.39
CA PHE A 52 -3.38 -3.25 -0.45
C PHE A 52 -2.63 -4.47 0.07
N ILE A 53 -2.20 -4.41 1.32
CA ILE A 53 -1.47 -5.49 2.00
C ILE A 53 -2.49 -6.39 2.69
N SER A 54 -2.50 -7.67 2.35
CA SER A 54 -3.40 -8.63 2.99
C SER A 54 -2.97 -8.90 4.44
N HIS A 55 -1.69 -9.16 4.69
CA HIS A 55 -1.10 -9.33 6.03
C HIS A 55 0.42 -9.08 6.05
N GLY A 56 1.00 -9.11 7.26
CA GLY A 56 2.37 -8.66 7.54
C GLY A 56 3.49 -9.69 7.36
N HIS A 57 3.29 -10.77 6.60
CA HIS A 57 4.39 -11.70 6.31
C HIS A 57 5.42 -11.08 5.36
N ILE A 58 6.63 -11.64 5.39
CA ILE A 58 7.78 -11.10 4.66
C ILE A 58 7.54 -11.07 3.16
N ASP A 59 7.02 -12.15 2.58
CA ASP A 59 6.70 -12.31 1.17
C ASP A 59 5.60 -11.35 0.70
N HIS A 60 4.74 -10.87 1.59
CA HIS A 60 3.72 -9.87 1.29
C HIS A 60 4.25 -8.42 1.29
N LEU A 61 5.46 -8.18 1.79
CA LEU A 61 6.00 -6.84 2.02
C LEU A 61 7.46 -6.64 1.59
N ILE A 62 8.16 -7.67 1.12
CA ILE A 62 9.59 -7.63 0.79
C ILE A 62 9.92 -6.59 -0.30
N GLY A 63 8.97 -6.28 -1.18
CA GLY A 63 9.11 -5.27 -2.22
C GLY A 63 8.89 -3.83 -1.78
N PHE A 64 8.42 -3.58 -0.55
CA PHE A 64 8.06 -2.24 -0.07
C PHE A 64 9.22 -1.25 -0.19
N ASP A 65 10.43 -1.67 0.19
CA ASP A 65 11.60 -0.79 0.23
C ASP A 65 11.99 -0.33 -1.18
N SER A 66 11.89 -1.25 -2.15
CA SER A 66 12.14 -0.97 -3.57
C SER A 66 11.06 -0.03 -4.14
N LEU A 67 9.79 -0.22 -3.75
CA LEU A 67 8.70 0.68 -4.12
C LEU A 67 8.92 2.08 -3.53
N LEU A 68 9.18 2.18 -2.23
CA LEU A 68 9.43 3.43 -1.53
C LEU A 68 10.57 4.21 -2.21
N ARG A 69 11.69 3.52 -2.51
CA ARG A 69 12.85 4.11 -3.18
C ARG A 69 12.52 4.73 -4.54
N GLN A 70 11.57 4.16 -5.27
CA GLN A 70 11.10 4.67 -6.55
C GLN A 70 10.25 5.95 -6.40
N PHE A 71 9.53 6.07 -5.29
CA PHE A 71 8.63 7.18 -5.00
C PHE A 71 9.28 8.36 -4.28
N LEU A 72 10.45 8.21 -3.65
CA LEU A 72 11.08 9.24 -2.79
C LEU A 72 11.07 10.66 -3.38
N TYR A 73 11.28 10.80 -4.69
CA TYR A 73 11.37 12.09 -5.39
C TYR A 73 10.06 12.52 -6.08
N GLN A 74 8.98 11.76 -5.90
CA GLN A 74 7.71 12.03 -6.56
C GLN A 74 6.87 12.97 -5.71
N ASP A 75 6.40 14.06 -6.30
CA ASP A 75 5.37 14.92 -5.68
C ASP A 75 3.99 14.28 -5.83
N ARG A 76 3.83 13.14 -5.17
CA ARG A 76 2.62 12.33 -5.18
C ARG A 76 2.44 11.67 -3.83
N GLU A 77 1.19 11.33 -3.54
CA GLU A 77 0.85 10.48 -2.41
C GLU A 77 0.86 9.02 -2.85
N LEU A 78 1.56 8.18 -2.09
CA LEU A 78 1.41 6.72 -2.14
C LEU A 78 0.56 6.30 -0.95
N VAL A 79 -0.50 5.54 -1.19
CA VAL A 79 -1.37 5.03 -0.12
C VAL A 79 -1.09 3.54 0.10
N VAL A 80 -0.95 3.12 1.35
CA VAL A 80 -0.84 1.70 1.73
C VAL A 80 -1.98 1.39 2.67
N CYS A 81 -2.82 0.44 2.29
CA CYS A 81 -3.94 -0.02 3.10
C CYS A 81 -3.70 -1.46 3.53
N GLY A 82 -4.20 -1.88 4.69
CA GLY A 82 -4.05 -3.27 5.15
C GLY A 82 -4.66 -3.53 6.53
N PRO A 83 -4.33 -4.64 7.19
CA PRO A 83 -4.99 -5.07 8.43
C PRO A 83 -4.63 -4.17 9.63
N PRO A 84 -5.31 -4.37 10.78
CA PRO A 84 -4.90 -3.79 12.05
C PRO A 84 -3.41 -4.06 12.33
N GLY A 85 -2.69 -3.02 12.77
CA GLY A 85 -1.24 -3.08 13.02
C GLY A 85 -0.35 -2.67 11.85
N LEU A 86 -0.89 -2.42 10.65
CA LEU A 86 -0.10 -1.98 9.50
C LEU A 86 0.61 -0.63 9.72
N CYS A 87 -0.01 0.37 10.37
CA CYS A 87 0.62 1.65 10.72
C CYS A 87 1.88 1.44 11.55
N ASP A 88 1.81 0.59 12.58
CA ASP A 88 2.95 0.25 13.43
C ASP A 88 4.05 -0.46 12.63
N LEU A 89 3.67 -1.42 11.77
CA LEU A 89 4.59 -2.14 10.91
C LEU A 89 5.33 -1.21 9.94
N ILE A 90 4.60 -0.30 9.28
CA ILE A 90 5.19 0.66 8.34
C ILE A 90 6.06 1.67 9.09
N ALA A 91 5.62 2.15 10.26
CA ALA A 91 6.43 3.03 11.10
C ALA A 91 7.76 2.38 11.51
N ALA A 92 7.72 1.11 11.96
CA ALA A 92 8.92 0.37 12.33
C ALA A 92 9.87 0.17 11.14
N ARG A 93 9.32 -0.19 9.96
CA ARG A 93 10.11 -0.34 8.73
C ARG A 93 10.75 0.98 8.31
N LEU A 94 10.01 2.09 8.34
CA LEU A 94 10.55 3.43 8.05
C LEU A 94 11.59 3.87 9.08
N GLY A 95 11.43 3.50 10.35
CA GLY A 95 12.39 3.75 11.42
C GLY A 95 13.69 2.95 11.32
N GLY A 96 13.73 1.92 10.47
CA GLY A 96 14.93 1.12 10.18
C GLY A 96 15.94 1.81 9.27
N TYR A 97 15.64 3.01 8.75
CA TYR A 97 16.49 3.75 7.82
C TYR A 97 17.03 5.05 8.43
N SER A 98 18.14 5.53 7.85
CA SER A 98 18.67 6.86 8.15
C SER A 98 18.17 7.89 7.13
N TRP A 99 17.46 8.92 7.61
CA TRP A 99 16.81 9.93 6.79
C TRP A 99 17.40 11.34 6.99
N ASN A 100 18.70 11.50 6.76
CA ASN A 100 19.41 12.76 7.03
C ASN A 100 19.50 13.72 5.83
N LEU A 101 19.08 13.31 4.62
CA LEU A 101 19.20 14.09 3.37
C LEU A 101 17.88 14.17 2.57
N LEU A 102 16.74 14.21 3.27
CA LEU A 102 15.41 14.26 2.64
C LEU A 102 14.77 15.65 2.62
N GLU A 103 15.46 16.69 3.08
CA GLU A 103 14.92 18.04 3.09
C GLU A 103 14.46 18.44 1.67
N GLY A 104 13.21 18.91 1.55
CA GLY A 104 12.58 19.26 0.27
C GLY A 104 11.97 18.10 -0.50
N PHE A 105 12.01 16.85 -0.02
CA PHE A 105 11.38 15.72 -0.71
C PHE A 105 9.86 15.77 -0.53
N PRO A 106 9.07 15.77 -1.63
CA PRO A 106 7.63 16.05 -1.56
C PRO A 106 6.76 14.81 -1.27
N LEU A 107 7.34 13.61 -1.24
CA LEU A 107 6.61 12.35 -1.08
C LEU A 107 5.82 12.34 0.24
N ARG A 108 4.54 11.96 0.12
CA ARG A 108 3.64 11.63 1.22
C ARG A 108 3.29 10.15 1.14
N LEU A 109 3.50 9.42 2.22
CA LEU A 109 3.11 8.02 2.36
C LEU A 109 1.97 7.94 3.38
N SER A 110 0.76 7.67 2.92
CA SER A 110 -0.40 7.51 3.78
C SER A 110 -0.66 6.04 4.04
N VAL A 111 -0.80 5.67 5.30
CA VAL A 111 -1.14 4.31 5.73
C VAL A 111 -2.56 4.31 6.29
N ARG A 112 -3.37 3.35 5.88
CA ARG A 112 -4.75 3.15 6.35
C ARG A 112 -4.93 1.71 6.81
N GLU A 113 -5.14 1.54 8.10
CA GLU A 113 -5.52 0.26 8.67
C GLU A 113 -7.03 0.08 8.54
N TRP A 114 -7.43 -1.11 8.11
CA TRP A 114 -8.80 -1.56 8.17
C TRP A 114 -9.22 -1.81 9.62
N GLY A 115 -10.47 -1.50 9.93
CA GLY A 115 -11.10 -1.82 11.21
C GLY A 115 -12.58 -1.42 11.19
N THR A 116 -13.46 -2.26 11.74
CA THR A 116 -14.90 -2.02 11.76
C THR A 116 -15.35 -1.62 13.17
N PRO A 117 -15.99 -0.46 13.37
CA PRO A 117 -16.39 0.54 12.36
C PRO A 117 -15.28 1.55 12.00
N CYS A 118 -14.18 1.57 12.74
CA CYS A 118 -13.04 2.45 12.51
C CYS A 118 -11.72 1.70 12.61
N GLY A 119 -10.80 2.04 11.71
CA GLY A 119 -9.40 1.66 11.79
C GLY A 119 -8.52 2.85 12.20
N ARG A 120 -7.25 2.80 11.83
CA ARG A 120 -6.28 3.88 12.07
C ARG A 120 -5.69 4.38 10.76
N SER A 121 -5.19 5.61 10.76
CA SER A 121 -4.40 6.13 9.65
C SER A 121 -3.25 7.00 10.13
N ALA A 122 -2.25 7.14 9.27
CA ALA A 122 -1.08 7.96 9.49
C ALA A 122 -0.54 8.45 8.15
N THR A 123 0.00 9.66 8.08
CA THR A 123 0.69 10.15 6.88
C THR A 123 2.12 10.52 7.22
N PHE A 124 3.06 9.73 6.72
CA PHE A 124 4.49 9.95 6.87
C PHE A 124 4.98 10.85 5.73
N ARG A 125 5.77 11.87 6.07
CA ARG A 125 6.31 12.82 5.09
C ARG A 125 7.81 12.61 4.92
N ALA A 126 8.26 12.53 3.68
CA ALA A 126 9.68 12.36 3.37
C ALA A 126 10.53 13.52 3.90
N GLY A 127 10.10 14.77 3.68
CA GLY A 127 10.78 15.97 4.19
C GLY A 127 10.89 16.06 5.73
N GLU A 128 10.11 15.28 6.47
CA GLU A 128 10.18 15.19 7.94
C GLU A 128 10.96 13.94 8.40
N GLY A 129 11.66 13.26 7.48
CA GLY A 129 12.40 12.05 7.75
C GLY A 129 11.51 10.84 8.06
N PHE A 130 10.29 10.81 7.52
CA PHE A 130 9.29 9.76 7.80
C PHE A 130 9.07 9.48 9.29
N ARG A 131 9.21 10.50 10.14
CA ARG A 131 8.93 10.35 11.57
C ARG A 131 7.46 9.95 11.76
N PRO A 132 7.17 9.01 12.68
CA PRO A 132 5.80 8.56 12.91
C PRO A 132 4.95 9.72 13.42
N PRO A 133 3.87 10.09 12.71
CA PRO A 133 2.91 11.07 13.21
C PRO A 133 1.99 10.42 14.25
N PRO A 134 1.14 11.19 14.95
CA PRO A 134 0.02 10.62 15.69
C PRO A 134 -0.86 9.79 14.76
N PHE A 135 -1.27 8.60 15.22
CA PHE A 135 -2.21 7.77 14.50
C PHE A 135 -3.62 8.25 14.79
N LEU A 136 -4.38 8.51 13.72
CA LEU A 136 -5.72 9.07 13.79
C LEU A 136 -6.75 7.98 13.53
N ALA A 137 -7.95 8.12 14.08
CA ALA A 137 -9.06 7.26 13.72
C ALA A 137 -9.41 7.44 12.24
N TRP A 138 -9.63 6.33 11.54
CA TRP A 138 -10.03 6.32 10.13
C TRP A 138 -11.37 5.59 9.98
N PRO A 139 -12.43 6.27 9.50
CA PRO A 139 -13.71 5.62 9.25
C PRO A 139 -13.60 4.53 8.18
N CYS A 140 -14.14 3.35 8.46
CA CYS A 140 -14.24 2.25 7.49
C CYS A 140 -15.69 1.74 7.46
N PRO A 141 -16.64 2.55 6.97
CA PRO A 141 -18.04 2.16 6.91
C PRO A 141 -18.22 1.02 5.90
N ASP A 142 -19.03 0.03 6.23
CA ASP A 142 -19.40 -1.09 5.36
C ASP A 142 -18.18 -1.78 4.70
N ASP A 143 -17.10 -2.00 5.45
CA ASP A 143 -15.86 -2.61 4.97
C ASP A 143 -15.10 -1.79 3.90
N LEU A 144 -15.48 -0.52 3.65
CA LEU A 144 -14.87 0.33 2.63
C LEU A 144 -13.46 0.78 3.02
N LEU A 145 -12.45 0.25 2.33
CA LEU A 145 -11.05 0.55 2.61
C LEU A 145 -10.51 1.70 1.75
N PHE A 146 -10.97 1.78 0.50
CA PHE A 146 -10.59 2.86 -0.41
C PHE A 146 -11.69 3.16 -1.42
N ASP A 147 -11.95 4.44 -1.67
CA ASP A 147 -12.84 4.93 -2.70
C ASP A 147 -12.14 5.98 -3.56
N ALA A 148 -12.10 5.76 -4.88
CA ALA A 148 -11.56 6.69 -5.87
C ALA A 148 -12.65 7.42 -6.67
N GLY A 149 -13.92 7.20 -6.35
CA GLY A 149 -15.11 7.71 -7.04
C GLY A 149 -15.53 6.87 -8.26
N HIS A 150 -14.56 6.24 -8.94
CA HIS A 150 -14.80 5.42 -10.14
C HIS A 150 -14.38 3.96 -10.00
N TRP A 151 -13.75 3.62 -8.88
CA TRP A 151 -13.55 2.27 -8.37
C TRP A 151 -13.44 2.37 -6.85
N GLN A 152 -13.76 1.28 -6.16
CA GLN A 152 -13.63 1.15 -4.71
C GLN A 152 -13.00 -0.20 -4.40
N VAL A 153 -12.44 -0.32 -3.19
CA VAL A 153 -11.98 -1.60 -2.63
C VAL A 153 -12.58 -1.74 -1.24
N ARG A 154 -13.23 -2.87 -1.01
CA ARG A 154 -13.67 -3.31 0.32
C ARG A 154 -12.76 -4.39 0.84
N ALA A 155 -12.68 -4.53 2.15
CA ALA A 155 -11.84 -5.54 2.79
C ALA A 155 -12.58 -6.31 3.88
N ARG A 156 -12.36 -7.62 3.94
CA ARG A 156 -12.92 -8.49 4.97
C ARG A 156 -11.84 -9.27 5.69
N PRO A 157 -11.96 -9.47 7.01
CA PRO A 157 -10.98 -10.20 7.78
C PRO A 157 -11.13 -11.70 7.54
N LEU A 158 -9.99 -12.37 7.41
CA LEU A 158 -9.82 -13.82 7.40
C LEU A 158 -8.86 -14.19 8.53
N ASP A 159 -9.13 -15.31 9.20
CA ASP A 159 -8.16 -15.89 10.12
C ASP A 159 -6.98 -16.47 9.33
N HIS A 160 -5.78 -16.13 9.76
CA HIS A 160 -4.54 -16.64 9.20
C HIS A 160 -3.55 -16.96 10.32
N GLY A 161 -3.83 -18.05 11.04
CA GLY A 161 -2.94 -18.55 12.09
C GLY A 161 -2.83 -17.63 13.30
N GLY A 162 -3.94 -17.00 13.71
CA GLY A 162 -3.97 -16.05 14.83
C GLY A 162 -3.63 -14.61 14.45
N LEU A 163 -3.34 -14.34 13.17
CA LEU A 163 -3.28 -13.00 12.60
C LEU A 163 -4.50 -12.74 11.70
N ILE A 164 -4.83 -11.47 11.51
CA ILE A 164 -5.85 -11.05 10.54
C ILE A 164 -5.18 -10.89 9.18
N SER A 165 -5.67 -11.63 8.18
CA SER A 165 -5.42 -11.35 6.76
C SER A 165 -6.65 -10.73 6.13
N LEU A 166 -6.47 -9.79 5.21
CA LEU A 166 -7.59 -9.18 4.48
C LEU A 166 -7.82 -9.84 3.12
N ALA A 167 -9.07 -10.18 2.84
CA ALA A 167 -9.56 -10.41 1.49
C ALA A 167 -10.10 -9.09 0.90
N PHE A 168 -9.96 -8.90 -0.41
CA PHE A 168 -10.36 -7.68 -1.11
C PHE A 168 -11.43 -7.95 -2.18
N SER A 169 -12.35 -6.99 -2.35
CA SER A 169 -13.40 -7.01 -3.39
C SER A 169 -13.68 -5.63 -3.97
#